data_AF-A0A916HS62-F1
#
_entry.id   AF-A0A916HS62-F1
#
_cell.length_a   1.000
_cell.length_b   1.000
_cell.length_c   1.000
_cell.angle_alpha   90.00
_cell.angle_beta   90.00
_cell.angle_gamma   90.00
#
_symmetry.space_group_name_H-M   'P 1'
#
loop_
_entity.id
_entity.type
_entity.pdbx_description
1 polymer ?
#
loop_
_entity_poly.entity_id
_entity_poly.type
_entity_poly.pdbx_seq_one_letter_code
_entity_poly.pdbx_strand_id
1 'polypeptide(L)'
;MKDRSWFRLALRAIGLVMLGLSVPRLVALLASVVSTFVEYQGTWPPGYGMSYLLAAAESLVQGGFGVYLLFFADGLIRLCLRDLGVRCDNCQYSLVGVAGDRCPECGCEFKRPNESRADKPVVGPADPAN
;
A
#
# COMPACT_ATOMS: atom_id res chain seq x y z
N MET A 1 -12.60 -20.04 2.75
CA MET A 1 -11.85 -20.03 1.47
C MET A 1 -12.36 -18.95 0.51
N LYS A 2 -12.66 -17.71 0.97
CA LYS A 2 -13.18 -16.65 0.08
C LYS A 2 -12.60 -15.26 0.39
N ASP A 3 -11.38 -15.22 0.93
CA ASP A 3 -10.91 -14.04 1.67
C ASP A 3 -9.85 -13.21 0.91
N ARG A 4 -9.11 -13.80 -0.04
CA ARG A 4 -8.00 -13.10 -0.72
C ARG A 4 -8.46 -12.11 -1.79
N SER A 5 -9.56 -12.40 -2.49
CA SER A 5 -10.08 -11.54 -3.57
C SER A 5 -10.86 -10.32 -3.04
N TRP A 6 -11.58 -10.47 -1.94
CA TRP A 6 -12.31 -9.36 -1.32
C TRP A 6 -11.37 -8.30 -0.71
N PHE A 7 -10.29 -8.73 -0.06
CA PHE A 7 -9.31 -7.82 0.53
C PHE A 7 -8.62 -6.92 -0.53
N ARG A 8 -8.30 -7.49 -1.71
CA ARG A 8 -7.74 -6.70 -2.82
C ARG A 8 -8.73 -5.66 -3.34
N LEU A 9 -10.02 -6.01 -3.41
CA LEU A 9 -11.08 -5.09 -3.81
C LEU A 9 -11.26 -3.96 -2.78
N ALA A 10 -11.22 -4.28 -1.49
CA ALA A 10 -11.33 -3.28 -0.42
C ALA A 10 -10.18 -2.27 -0.47
N LEU A 11 -8.92 -2.72 -0.64
CA LEU A 11 -7.76 -1.83 -0.75
C LEU A 11 -7.85 -0.88 -1.96
N ARG A 12 -8.29 -1.38 -3.12
CA ARG A 12 -8.49 -0.52 -4.31
C ARG A 12 -9.65 0.47 -4.11
N ALA A 13 -10.74 0.04 -3.47
CA ALA A 13 -11.87 0.92 -3.18
C ALA A 13 -11.46 2.05 -2.22
N ILE A 14 -10.69 1.74 -1.16
CA ILE A 14 -10.16 2.74 -0.22
C ILE A 14 -9.24 3.73 -0.93
N GLY A 15 -8.33 3.24 -1.77
CA GLY A 15 -7.46 4.10 -2.58
C GLY A 15 -8.24 5.04 -3.50
N LEU A 16 -9.28 4.52 -4.18
CA LEU A 16 -10.16 5.30 -5.05
C LEU A 16 -10.95 6.37 -4.29
N VAL A 17 -11.48 6.02 -3.11
CA VAL A 17 -12.23 6.95 -2.25
C VAL A 17 -11.32 8.06 -1.72
N MET A 18 -10.10 7.72 -1.27
CA MET A 18 -9.10 8.72 -0.86
C MET A 18 -8.75 9.68 -2.00
N LEU A 19 -8.60 9.17 -3.22
CA LEU A 19 -8.37 10.01 -4.40
C LEU A 19 -9.58 10.91 -4.70
N GLY A 20 -10.80 10.35 -4.66
CA GLY A 20 -12.03 11.11 -4.86
C GLY A 20 -12.23 12.24 -3.85
N LEU A 21 -11.79 12.05 -2.60
CA LEU A 21 -11.82 13.08 -1.55
C LEU A 21 -10.68 14.10 -1.68
N SER A 22 -9.55 13.72 -2.28
CA SER A 22 -8.38 14.59 -2.49
C SER A 22 -8.62 15.62 -3.61
N VAL A 23 -9.29 15.22 -4.70
CA VAL A 23 -9.57 16.09 -5.85
C VAL A 23 -10.26 17.41 -5.47
N PRO A 24 -11.41 17.42 -4.74
CA PRO A 24 -12.07 18.67 -4.39
C PRO A 24 -11.22 19.57 -3.48
N ARG A 25 -10.38 19.00 -2.61
CA ARG A 25 -9.41 19.79 -1.82
C ARG A 25 -8.38 20.48 -2.71
N LEU A 26 -7.80 19.78 -3.67
CA LEU A 26 -6.84 20.35 -4.62
C LEU A 26 -7.47 21.47 -5.46
N VAL A 27 -8.70 21.25 -5.92
CA VAL A 27 -9.45 22.26 -6.68
C VAL A 27 -9.72 23.50 -5.83
N ALA A 28 -10.16 23.33 -4.57
CA ALA A 28 -10.37 24.45 -3.66
C ALA A 28 -9.07 25.22 -3.36
N LEU A 29 -7.96 24.51 -3.19
CA LEU A 29 -6.66 25.11 -2.94
C LEU A 29 -6.17 25.91 -4.16
N LEU A 30 -6.26 25.35 -5.36
CA LEU A 30 -5.97 26.07 -6.60
C LEU A 30 -6.86 27.31 -6.77
N ALA A 31 -8.17 27.18 -6.52
CA ALA A 31 -9.10 28.29 -6.58
C ALA A 31 -8.72 29.41 -5.59
N SER A 32 -8.30 29.05 -4.37
CA SER A 32 -7.86 30.02 -3.36
C SER A 32 -6.55 30.72 -3.75
N VAL A 33 -5.61 30.01 -4.37
CA VAL A 33 -4.37 30.61 -4.88
C VAL A 33 -4.69 31.60 -5.99
N VAL A 34 -5.54 31.20 -6.95
CA VAL A 34 -5.93 32.06 -8.07
C VAL A 34 -6.69 33.30 -7.59
N SER A 35 -7.66 33.15 -6.68
CA SER A 35 -8.40 34.30 -6.15
C SER A 35 -7.49 35.29 -5.45
N THR A 36 -6.55 34.81 -4.63
CA THR A 36 -5.58 35.65 -3.94
C THR A 36 -4.63 36.34 -4.92
N PHE A 37 -4.20 35.64 -5.97
CA PHE A 37 -3.31 36.22 -6.99
C PHE A 37 -3.99 37.35 -7.77
N VAL A 38 -5.28 37.18 -8.09
CA VAL A 38 -6.10 38.19 -8.77
C VAL A 38 -6.34 39.41 -7.86
N GLU A 39 -6.67 39.18 -6.60
CA GLU A 39 -7.01 40.25 -5.65
C GLU A 39 -5.80 41.12 -5.28
N TYR A 40 -4.60 40.54 -5.21
CA TYR A 40 -3.37 41.25 -4.88
C TYR A 40 -2.53 41.68 -6.11
N GLN A 41 -3.09 41.61 -7.32
CA GLN A 41 -2.44 42.01 -8.58
C GLN A 41 -1.00 41.47 -8.73
N GLY A 42 -0.76 40.22 -8.29
CA GLY A 42 0.54 39.57 -8.37
C GLY A 42 1.56 39.94 -7.28
N THR A 43 1.20 40.78 -6.30
CA THR A 43 2.05 41.02 -5.12
C THR A 43 1.70 40.01 -4.02
N TRP A 44 2.67 39.20 -3.59
CA TRP A 44 2.42 38.18 -2.57
C TRP A 44 2.61 38.80 -1.18
N PRO A 45 1.56 38.86 -0.33
CA PRO A 45 1.71 39.37 1.01
C PRO A 45 2.69 38.52 1.83
N PRO A 46 3.59 39.15 2.63
CA PRO A 46 4.60 38.43 3.40
C PRO A 46 3.93 37.48 4.41
N GLY A 47 4.31 36.19 4.37
CA GLY A 47 3.79 35.14 5.26
C GLY A 47 2.80 34.16 4.60
N TYR A 48 2.10 34.56 3.53
CA TYR A 48 1.10 33.70 2.87
C TYR A 48 1.74 32.54 2.08
N GLY A 49 2.96 32.71 1.58
CA GLY A 49 3.69 31.64 0.89
C GLY A 49 3.91 30.42 1.76
N MET A 50 4.17 30.61 3.06
CA MET A 50 4.38 29.51 4.01
C MET A 50 3.09 28.72 4.24
N SER A 51 1.94 29.40 4.39
CA SER A 51 0.64 28.73 4.54
C SER A 51 0.24 27.93 3.30
N TYR A 52 0.53 28.46 2.10
CA TYR A 52 0.28 27.72 0.85
C TYR A 52 1.19 26.52 0.68
N LEU A 53 2.46 26.61 1.08
CA LEU A 53 3.38 25.47 1.09
C LEU A 53 2.91 24.37 2.03
N LEU A 54 2.48 24.71 3.25
CA LEU A 54 1.93 23.76 4.22
C LEU A 54 0.64 23.10 3.69
N ALA A 55 -0.28 23.90 3.12
CA ALA A 55 -1.52 23.39 2.55
C ALA A 55 -1.27 22.49 1.31
N ALA A 56 -0.31 22.86 0.47
CA ALA A 56 0.12 22.05 -0.67
C ALA A 56 0.78 20.75 -0.20
N ALA A 57 1.61 20.80 0.84
CA ALA A 57 2.23 19.62 1.43
C ALA A 57 1.19 18.64 1.98
N GLU A 58 0.17 19.12 2.70
CA GLU A 58 -0.95 18.25 3.14
C GLU A 58 -1.64 17.58 1.95
N SER A 59 -1.94 18.35 0.91
CA SER A 59 -2.63 17.84 -0.29
C SER A 59 -1.77 16.82 -1.04
N LEU A 60 -0.46 17.05 -1.12
CA LEU A 60 0.51 16.13 -1.72
C LEU A 60 0.68 14.86 -0.90
N VAL A 61 0.73 14.94 0.43
CA VAL A 61 0.78 13.77 1.29
C VAL A 61 -0.49 12.94 1.14
N GLN A 62 -1.66 13.59 1.18
CA GLN A 62 -2.95 12.91 1.08
C GLN A 62 -3.17 12.26 -0.30
N GLY A 63 -2.88 13.00 -1.38
CA GLY A 63 -2.97 12.49 -2.75
C GLY A 63 -1.91 11.42 -3.03
N GLY A 64 -0.67 11.65 -2.56
CA GLY A 64 0.44 10.72 -2.66
C GLY A 64 0.13 9.39 -1.97
N PHE A 65 -0.48 9.41 -0.79
CA PHE A 65 -0.92 8.21 -0.09
C PHE A 65 -2.00 7.43 -0.88
N GLY A 66 -2.95 8.15 -1.47
CA GLY A 66 -4.00 7.56 -2.32
C GLY A 66 -3.43 6.86 -3.56
N VAL A 67 -2.52 7.53 -4.27
CA VAL A 67 -1.82 6.97 -5.44
C VAL A 67 -0.95 5.79 -5.03
N TYR A 68 -0.21 5.92 -3.92
CA TYR A 68 0.64 4.86 -3.39
C TYR A 68 -0.17 3.60 -3.09
N LEU A 69 -1.32 3.71 -2.42
CA LEU A 69 -2.19 2.55 -2.15
C LEU A 69 -2.74 1.91 -3.43
N LEU A 70 -2.99 2.70 -4.48
CA LEU A 70 -3.53 2.20 -5.75
C LEU A 70 -2.51 1.39 -6.55
N PHE A 71 -1.26 1.86 -6.64
CA PHE A 71 -0.21 1.19 -7.39
C PHE A 71 0.57 0.15 -6.58
N PHE A 72 0.74 0.35 -5.27
CA PHE A 72 1.54 -0.52 -4.40
C PHE A 72 0.72 -1.51 -3.56
N ALA A 73 -0.60 -1.59 -3.80
CA ALA A 73 -1.50 -2.48 -3.07
C ALA A 73 -1.03 -3.94 -3.06
N ASP A 74 -0.55 -4.48 -4.19
CA ASP A 74 -0.11 -5.87 -4.27
C ASP A 74 1.14 -6.17 -3.42
N GLY A 75 2.03 -5.17 -3.23
CA GLY A 75 3.19 -5.28 -2.35
C GLY A 75 2.79 -5.28 -0.88
N LEU A 76 1.90 -4.37 -0.50
CA LEU A 76 1.39 -4.27 0.88
C LEU A 76 0.61 -5.53 1.29
N ILE A 77 -0.21 -6.07 0.39
CA ILE A 77 -0.94 -7.32 0.62
C ILE A 77 0.05 -8.46 0.90
N ARG A 78 1.11 -8.60 0.09
CA ARG A 78 2.13 -9.64 0.34
C ARG A 78 2.85 -9.42 1.66
N LEU A 79 3.12 -8.18 2.06
CA LEU A 79 3.78 -7.85 3.32
C LEU A 79 2.86 -8.18 4.52
N CYS A 80 1.60 -7.75 4.50
CA CYS A 80 0.62 -8.02 5.55
C CYS A 80 0.26 -9.51 5.65
N LEU A 81 0.12 -10.21 4.52
CA LEU A 81 -0.12 -11.67 4.53
C LEU A 81 1.13 -12.48 4.85
N ARG A 82 2.33 -11.88 4.80
CA ARG A 82 3.57 -12.59 5.18
C ARG A 82 3.51 -13.06 6.64
N ASP A 83 2.95 -12.24 7.52
CA ASP A 83 2.81 -12.57 8.95
C ASP A 83 1.63 -13.50 9.24
N LEU A 84 0.60 -13.49 8.39
CA LEU A 84 -0.55 -14.40 8.51
C LEU A 84 -0.19 -15.85 8.12
N GLY A 85 0.80 -16.03 7.24
CA GLY A 85 1.22 -17.35 6.76
C GLY A 85 1.97 -18.21 7.79
N VAL A 86 2.24 -17.67 8.98
CA VAL A 86 2.99 -18.36 10.05
C VAL A 86 2.07 -18.76 11.22
N ARG A 87 0.77 -18.90 10.98
CA ARG A 87 -0.19 -19.37 11.98
C ARG A 87 -0.86 -20.65 11.54
N CYS A 88 -1.19 -21.51 12.51
CA CYS A 88 -1.96 -22.72 12.23
C CYS A 88 -3.41 -22.34 11.85
N ASP A 89 -3.92 -22.90 10.76
CA ASP A 89 -5.29 -22.64 10.29
C ASP A 89 -6.37 -23.07 11.29
N ASN A 90 -6.07 -24.06 12.15
CA ASN A 90 -7.03 -24.60 13.11
C ASN A 90 -7.02 -23.83 14.45
N CYS A 91 -5.85 -23.73 15.10
CA CYS A 91 -5.75 -23.15 16.45
C CYS A 91 -5.14 -21.73 16.50
N GLN A 92 -4.77 -21.15 15.34
CA GLN A 92 -4.14 -19.83 15.24
C GLN A 92 -2.79 -19.69 15.98
N TYR A 93 -2.21 -20.80 16.46
CA TYR A 93 -0.92 -20.81 17.13
C TYR A 93 0.20 -20.36 16.18
N SER A 94 1.16 -19.59 16.71
CA SER A 94 2.31 -19.11 15.95
C SER A 94 3.26 -20.27 15.66
N LEU A 95 3.48 -20.54 14.37
CA LEU A 95 4.40 -21.57 13.88
C LEU A 95 5.81 -21.02 13.67
N VAL A 96 6.10 -19.81 14.16
CA VAL A 96 7.42 -19.18 14.07
C VAL A 96 8.41 -20.01 14.88
N GLY A 97 9.41 -20.59 14.20
CA GLY A 97 10.46 -21.40 14.83
C GLY A 97 10.07 -22.84 15.15
N VAL A 98 8.89 -23.32 14.72
CA VAL A 98 8.50 -24.72 14.88
C VAL A 98 9.24 -25.60 13.86
N ALA A 99 10.03 -26.56 14.35
CA ALA A 99 10.87 -27.43 13.54
C ALA A 99 10.13 -28.64 12.93
N GLY A 100 8.86 -28.89 13.27
CA GLY A 100 8.04 -29.98 12.71
C GLY A 100 7.02 -29.54 11.65
N ASP A 101 6.33 -30.51 11.05
CA ASP A 101 5.24 -30.31 10.07
C ASP A 101 3.85 -30.38 10.72
N ARG A 102 3.82 -30.48 12.05
CA ARG A 102 2.60 -30.52 12.86
C ARG A 102 2.62 -29.42 13.89
N CYS A 103 1.46 -28.83 14.10
CA CYS A 103 1.29 -27.82 15.13
C CYS A 103 1.42 -28.46 16.53
N PRO A 104 2.21 -27.89 17.46
CA PRO A 104 2.38 -28.44 18.80
C PRO A 104 1.11 -28.40 19.66
N GLU A 105 0.19 -27.47 19.37
CA GLU A 105 -1.05 -27.30 20.15
C GLU A 105 -2.18 -28.22 19.66
N CYS A 106 -2.45 -28.25 18.35
CA CYS A 106 -3.61 -28.97 17.80
C CYS A 106 -3.26 -30.25 17.04
N GLY A 107 -1.96 -30.51 16.80
CA GLY A 107 -1.49 -31.68 16.06
C GLY A 107 -1.79 -31.67 14.55
N CYS A 108 -2.48 -30.64 14.03
CA CYS A 108 -2.78 -30.54 12.61
C CYS A 108 -1.51 -30.43 11.77
N GLU A 109 -1.50 -31.15 10.64
CA GLU A 109 -0.46 -31.01 9.63
C GLU A 109 -0.58 -29.66 8.93
N PHE A 110 0.54 -28.95 8.80
CA PHE A 110 0.61 -27.67 8.09
C PHE A 110 1.73 -27.72 7.06
N LYS A 111 1.48 -27.15 5.88
CA LYS A 111 2.47 -27.15 4.79
C LYS A 111 3.31 -25.89 4.89
N ARG A 112 4.64 -26.01 5.04
CA ARG A 112 5.51 -24.83 5.07
C ARG A 112 5.53 -24.14 3.71
N PRO A 113 5.38 -22.80 3.67
CA PRO A 113 5.40 -22.08 2.39
C PRO A 113 6.75 -22.16 1.67
N ASN A 114 7.85 -22.44 2.37
CA ASN A 114 9.20 -22.48 1.80
C ASN A 114 9.49 -23.69 0.90
N GLU A 115 8.69 -24.76 0.96
CA GLU A 115 8.96 -25.94 0.11
C GLU A 115 8.49 -25.72 -1.34
N SER A 116 7.49 -24.86 -1.55
CA SER A 116 6.97 -24.54 -2.88
C SER A 116 7.87 -23.62 -3.73
N ARG A 117 8.96 -23.07 -3.15
CA ARG A 117 9.88 -22.15 -3.84
C ARG A 117 11.18 -22.81 -4.30
N ALA A 118 11.44 -24.06 -3.90
CA ALA A 118 12.60 -24.83 -4.33
C ALA A 118 12.44 -25.44 -5.74
N ASP A 119 11.24 -25.40 -6.33
CA ASP A 119 10.92 -26.06 -7.60
C ASP A 119 10.58 -25.09 -8.75
N LYS A 120 11.32 -23.97 -8.83
CA LYS A 120 11.50 -23.31 -10.13
C LYS A 120 12.99 -23.22 -10.42
N PRO A 121 13.52 -24.00 -11.39
CA PRO A 121 14.86 -23.74 -11.88
C PRO A 121 14.91 -22.29 -12.35
N VAL A 122 15.84 -21.53 -11.78
CA VAL A 122 16.20 -20.20 -12.25
C VAL A 122 16.79 -20.40 -13.65
N VAL A 123 15.97 -20.25 -14.68
CA VAL A 123 16.45 -20.14 -16.05
C VAL A 123 17.19 -18.80 -16.12
N GLY A 124 18.51 -18.86 -15.96
CA GLY A 124 19.38 -17.71 -16.15
C GLY A 124 19.23 -17.16 -17.57
N PRO A 125 19.36 -15.84 -17.78
CA PRO A 125 19.38 -15.28 -19.12
C PRO A 125 20.57 -15.88 -19.88
N ALA A 126 20.31 -16.45 -21.05
CA ALA A 126 21.34 -16.92 -21.95
C ALA A 126 22.22 -15.72 -22.36
N ASP A 127 23.52 -15.83 -22.10
CA ASP A 127 24.54 -14.92 -22.62
C ASP A 127 24.47 -14.89 -24.16
N PRO A 128 24.28 -13.72 -24.79
CA PRO A 128 24.52 -13.58 -26.21
C PRO A 128 26.03 -13.39 -26.43
N ALA A 129 26.71 -14.50 -26.71
CA ALA A 129 27.96 -14.47 -27.45
C ALA A 129 27.63 -14.37 -28.95
N ASN A 130 27.72 -13.17 -29.52
CA ASN A 130 28.36 -12.86 -30.82
C ASN A 130 28.26 -11.37 -31.14
#